data_AF-A0A8J1KY75-F1
#
_entry.id   AF-A0A8J1KY75-F1
#
_cell.length_a   1.000
_cell.length_b   1.000
_cell.length_c   1.000
_cell.angle_alpha   90.00
_cell.angle_beta   90.00
_cell.angle_gamma   90.00
#
_symmetry.space_group_name_H-M   'P 1'
#
loop_
_entity.id
_entity.type
_entity.pdbx_description
1 polymer ?
#
loop_
_entity_poly.entity_id
_entity_poly.type
_entity_poly.pdbx_seq_one_letter_code
_entity_poly.pdbx_strand_id
1 'polypeptide(L)'
;MINISKINTVFLFELIIVFNAITNVTDIYKCVIPTAHRALEFFNQIEGNVNYRELLQKHPEAYQAGSVYPDAFYQGICEQGKCHEVSEDSHWTPFLKTSINYIREVYPQPWDKSAQRLVAFLFGIASHMVSDVSWHSLNIDQGFLKAMGEVDFYGSYAEAHQTGDFGGDVLSRYELNFDYLEAKWYIPVKDLFNIYNLYYGKTIIEENTITHCTYILFLEMYGESLGIDKLHSTYASKSPFLVERFQEYFLGGVDDMAYWSTNIFHLISFMLDNGTSDCYLPENPIFIQCNTERREKNIKLRKHWQKNEFDGDFTPSVMRADGADNITVDSGVVFQMNSWAKGSVLFVSNVMDAMNMNFTVQYPNHITSPSTSYFVSSPYARLGWAMVTADLNGDGNYHEKTL
;
A
#
# COMPACT_ATOMS: atom_id res chain seq x y z
N MET A 1 24.72 36.58 3.57
CA MET A 1 23.81 36.65 2.40
C MET A 1 24.07 35.43 1.54
N ILE A 2 23.16 34.46 1.58
CA ILE A 2 23.21 33.30 0.68
C ILE A 2 22.78 33.81 -0.70
N ASN A 3 23.59 33.54 -1.72
CA ASN A 3 23.40 34.07 -3.06
C ASN A 3 22.27 33.30 -3.76
N ILE A 4 21.06 33.85 -3.76
CA ILE A 4 19.80 33.24 -4.28
C ILE A 4 19.80 33.12 -5.82
N SER A 5 20.83 33.63 -6.52
CA SER A 5 20.89 33.66 -7.99
C SER A 5 21.21 32.32 -8.68
N LYS A 6 21.30 31.20 -7.93
CA LYS A 6 21.49 29.84 -8.46
C LYS A 6 20.42 28.85 -7.98
N ILE A 7 19.22 29.31 -7.66
CA ILE A 7 18.09 28.39 -7.59
C ILE A 7 17.72 28.06 -9.04
N ASN A 8 18.19 26.91 -9.51
CA ASN A 8 17.92 26.39 -10.84
C ASN A 8 16.41 26.37 -11.04
N THR A 9 15.90 26.83 -12.19
CA THR A 9 14.47 26.86 -12.50
C THR A 9 13.82 25.48 -12.35
N VAL A 10 14.61 24.42 -12.54
CA VAL A 10 14.24 23.01 -12.30
C VAL A 10 13.99 22.72 -10.81
N PHE A 11 14.80 23.28 -9.90
CA PHE A 11 14.66 23.07 -8.45
C PHE A 11 13.40 23.74 -7.89
N LEU A 12 13.01 24.90 -8.45
CA LEU A 12 11.73 25.53 -8.12
C LEU A 12 10.55 24.73 -8.69
N PHE A 13 10.73 24.10 -9.85
CA PHE A 13 9.72 23.26 -10.50
C PHE A 13 9.50 21.94 -9.74
N GLU A 14 10.57 21.31 -9.26
CA GLU A 14 10.51 20.13 -8.38
C GLU A 14 9.91 20.47 -7.02
N LEU A 15 10.23 21.62 -6.43
CA LEU A 15 9.55 22.10 -5.24
C LEU A 15 8.07 22.31 -5.49
N ILE A 16 7.65 22.80 -6.65
CA ILE A 16 6.23 22.95 -7.03
C ILE A 16 5.58 21.58 -7.29
N ILE A 17 6.28 20.59 -7.83
CA ILE A 17 5.77 19.21 -7.98
C ILE A 17 5.61 18.57 -6.61
N VAL A 18 6.60 18.70 -5.72
CA VAL A 18 6.52 18.21 -4.34
C VAL A 18 5.44 18.96 -3.56
N PHE A 19 5.33 20.28 -3.71
CA PHE A 19 4.29 21.07 -3.04
C PHE A 19 2.90 20.77 -3.61
N ASN A 20 2.75 20.57 -4.93
CA ASN A 20 1.49 20.19 -5.54
C ASN A 20 1.13 18.72 -5.29
N ALA A 21 2.08 17.81 -5.15
CA ALA A 21 1.83 16.46 -4.65
C ALA A 21 1.38 16.49 -3.19
N ILE A 22 1.91 17.43 -2.39
CA ILE A 22 1.51 17.68 -1.01
C ILE A 22 0.17 18.46 -0.91
N THR A 23 -0.26 19.21 -1.93
CA THR A 23 -1.53 19.99 -1.90
C THR A 23 -2.67 19.42 -2.74
N ASN A 24 -2.36 18.61 -3.75
CA ASN A 24 -3.30 17.79 -4.52
C ASN A 24 -3.12 16.33 -4.10
N VAL A 25 -3.14 16.09 -2.79
CA VAL A 25 -3.11 14.75 -2.21
C VAL A 25 -4.34 14.01 -2.73
N THR A 26 -4.16 13.28 -3.82
CA THR A 26 -4.95 12.09 -4.09
C THR A 26 -4.46 11.04 -3.11
N ASP A 27 -5.38 10.38 -2.43
CA ASP A 27 -5.15 9.40 -1.35
C ASP A 27 -4.21 8.28 -1.81
N ILE A 28 -2.97 8.19 -1.28
CA ILE A 28 -1.94 7.31 -1.86
C ILE A 28 -1.13 6.36 -0.89
N TYR A 29 -1.59 5.09 -0.82
CA TYR A 29 -0.89 3.76 -0.93
C TYR A 29 0.31 3.38 -0.01
N LYS A 30 0.61 4.07 1.09
CA LYS A 30 1.73 3.63 1.96
C LYS A 30 1.36 2.67 3.05
N CYS A 31 0.09 2.40 3.32
CA CYS A 31 -0.28 1.30 4.21
C CYS A 31 -0.15 -0.07 3.51
N VAL A 32 -0.40 -0.12 2.20
CA VAL A 32 -0.40 -1.37 1.42
C VAL A 32 1.01 -1.93 1.17
N ILE A 33 2.05 -1.09 1.03
CA ILE A 33 3.44 -1.56 0.88
C ILE A 33 3.96 -2.25 2.16
N PRO A 34 3.86 -1.67 3.37
CA PRO A 34 4.12 -2.34 4.63
C PRO A 34 3.28 -3.59 4.84
N THR A 35 2.00 -3.57 4.46
CA THR A 35 1.15 -4.77 4.51
C THR A 35 1.74 -5.88 3.63
N ALA A 36 2.07 -5.59 2.37
CA ALA A 36 2.69 -6.54 1.45
C ALA A 36 4.02 -7.06 2.02
N HIS A 37 4.89 -6.17 2.49
CA HIS A 37 6.17 -6.55 3.07
C HIS A 37 5.99 -7.52 4.27
N ARG A 38 5.10 -7.20 5.22
CA ARG A 38 4.79 -8.07 6.36
C ARG A 38 4.13 -9.37 5.94
N ALA A 39 3.25 -9.35 4.94
CA ALA A 39 2.63 -10.54 4.38
C ALA A 39 3.69 -11.50 3.85
N LEU A 40 4.70 -11.00 3.12
CA LEU A 40 5.82 -11.83 2.65
C LEU A 40 6.63 -12.42 3.81
N GLU A 41 6.84 -11.66 4.90
CA GLU A 41 7.51 -12.17 6.09
C GLU A 41 6.74 -13.32 6.75
N PHE A 42 5.41 -13.21 6.83
CA PHE A 42 4.53 -14.24 7.39
C PHE A 42 4.22 -15.39 6.42
N PHE A 43 4.42 -15.20 5.13
CA PHE A 43 4.04 -16.16 4.11
C PHE A 43 4.97 -17.38 4.13
N ASN A 44 4.53 -18.43 4.84
CA ASN A 44 5.26 -19.69 4.91
C ASN A 44 4.59 -20.72 4.01
N GLN A 45 5.18 -20.98 2.84
CA GLN A 45 4.70 -21.99 1.93
C GLN A 45 5.53 -23.27 2.05
N ILE A 46 4.86 -24.38 2.39
CA ILE A 46 5.49 -25.69 2.64
C ILE A 46 5.18 -26.68 1.51
N GLU A 47 4.20 -26.39 0.65
CA GLU A 47 3.66 -27.32 -0.35
C GLU A 47 3.58 -26.67 -1.75
N GLY A 48 3.88 -27.43 -2.81
CA GLY A 48 3.82 -26.99 -4.22
C GLY A 48 5.11 -27.24 -5.00
N ASN A 49 5.05 -27.12 -6.33
CA ASN A 49 6.22 -27.26 -7.21
C ASN A 49 7.05 -25.97 -7.28
N VAL A 50 6.44 -24.83 -7.00
CA VAL A 50 7.08 -23.50 -6.99
C VAL A 50 7.15 -22.99 -5.55
N ASN A 51 8.35 -22.60 -5.13
CA ASN A 51 8.55 -21.86 -3.90
C ASN A 51 8.17 -20.38 -4.15
N TYR A 52 6.90 -20.02 -3.94
CA TYR A 52 6.44 -18.66 -4.21
C TYR A 52 7.09 -17.66 -3.26
N ARG A 53 7.37 -18.00 -1.99
CA ARG A 53 8.08 -17.09 -1.08
C ARG A 53 9.43 -16.66 -1.65
N GLU A 54 10.24 -17.62 -2.10
CA GLU A 54 11.54 -17.35 -2.72
C GLU A 54 11.39 -16.56 -4.03
N LEU A 55 10.37 -16.87 -4.84
CA LEU A 55 10.06 -16.12 -6.06
C LEU A 55 9.76 -14.65 -5.75
N LEU A 56 8.92 -14.36 -4.75
CA LEU A 56 8.59 -12.99 -4.33
C LEU A 56 9.82 -12.25 -3.80
N GLN A 57 10.65 -12.91 -2.99
CA GLN A 57 11.91 -12.33 -2.49
C GLN A 57 12.93 -12.05 -3.59
N LYS A 58 12.88 -12.79 -4.70
CA LYS A 58 13.78 -12.62 -5.85
C LYS A 58 13.34 -11.49 -6.79
N HIS A 59 12.06 -11.13 -6.78
CA HIS A 59 11.48 -10.07 -7.63
C HIS A 59 10.76 -8.98 -6.80
N PRO A 60 11.42 -8.37 -5.80
CA PRO A 60 10.81 -7.35 -4.95
C PRO A 60 10.40 -6.12 -5.77
N GLU A 61 11.08 -5.84 -6.88
CA GLU A 61 10.78 -4.71 -7.76
C GLU A 61 9.40 -4.83 -8.43
N ALA A 62 8.95 -6.05 -8.68
CA ALA A 62 7.64 -6.31 -9.27
C ALA A 62 6.58 -6.47 -8.18
N TYR A 63 6.94 -7.15 -7.09
CA TYR A 63 6.04 -7.36 -5.95
C TYR A 63 5.59 -6.04 -5.31
N GLN A 64 6.52 -5.12 -5.02
CA GLN A 64 6.18 -3.80 -4.46
C GLN A 64 5.36 -2.96 -5.44
N ALA A 65 5.73 -2.94 -6.72
CA ALA A 65 4.98 -2.22 -7.74
C ALA A 65 3.54 -2.73 -7.86
N GLY A 66 3.34 -4.04 -7.78
CA GLY A 66 2.02 -4.66 -7.78
C GLY A 66 1.17 -4.26 -6.56
N SER A 67 1.78 -4.05 -5.39
CA SER A 67 1.06 -3.68 -4.16
C SER A 67 0.42 -2.29 -4.18
N VAL A 68 0.80 -1.44 -5.13
CA VAL A 68 0.17 -0.14 -5.33
C VAL A 68 -0.54 -0.03 -6.68
N TYR A 69 -0.32 -0.99 -7.58
CA TYR A 69 -0.80 -0.90 -8.95
C TYR A 69 -2.31 -0.72 -9.12
N PRO A 70 -3.19 -1.35 -8.32
CA PRO A 70 -4.63 -1.32 -8.60
C PRO A 70 -5.23 0.07 -8.68
N ASP A 71 -4.51 1.03 -8.15
CA ASP A 71 -5.04 2.28 -7.69
C ASP A 71 -4.32 3.38 -8.59
N ALA A 72 -3.39 2.97 -9.48
CA ALA A 72 -2.63 3.77 -10.47
C ALA A 72 -3.44 4.67 -11.43
N PHE A 73 -4.74 4.43 -11.65
CA PHE A 73 -5.57 5.18 -12.59
C PHE A 73 -6.59 6.14 -11.95
N TYR A 74 -6.60 6.29 -10.61
CA TYR A 74 -7.48 7.27 -9.96
C TYR A 74 -6.96 8.70 -10.07
N GLN A 75 -5.64 8.86 -10.18
CA GLN A 75 -5.02 10.17 -10.16
C GLN A 75 -5.53 11.03 -11.30
N GLY A 76 -6.01 12.23 -10.99
CA GLY A 76 -6.40 13.19 -12.00
C GLY A 76 -5.25 13.54 -12.97
N ILE A 77 -3.99 13.42 -12.54
CA ILE A 77 -2.83 13.65 -13.41
C ILE A 77 -2.66 12.50 -14.44
N CYS A 78 -3.02 11.27 -14.07
CA CYS A 78 -3.08 10.13 -14.99
C CYS A 78 -4.34 10.24 -15.86
N GLU A 79 -4.16 10.59 -17.15
CA GLU A 79 -5.23 10.60 -18.16
C GLU A 79 -6.54 11.32 -17.74
N GLN A 80 -6.48 12.28 -16.80
CA GLN A 80 -7.65 12.98 -16.26
C GLN A 80 -8.64 12.03 -15.54
N GLY A 81 -8.14 10.95 -14.91
CA GLY A 81 -8.98 9.97 -14.21
C GLY A 81 -9.87 9.12 -15.12
N LYS A 82 -9.72 9.21 -16.46
CA LYS A 82 -10.59 8.50 -17.42
C LYS A 82 -10.55 6.98 -17.31
N CYS A 83 -9.51 6.45 -16.67
CA CYS A 83 -9.33 5.02 -16.47
C CYS A 83 -9.67 4.58 -15.04
N HIS A 84 -10.44 5.36 -14.27
CA HIS A 84 -10.81 4.99 -12.90
C HIS A 84 -11.47 3.61 -12.81
N GLU A 85 -12.37 3.24 -13.74
CA GLU A 85 -12.99 1.91 -13.77
C GLU A 85 -11.96 0.79 -13.93
N VAL A 86 -10.85 1.06 -14.62
CA VAL A 86 -9.76 0.09 -14.77
C VAL A 86 -9.03 -0.08 -13.43
N SER A 87 -8.87 1.00 -12.66
CA SER A 87 -8.40 0.89 -11.27
C SER A 87 -9.38 0.05 -10.46
N GLU A 88 -10.65 0.45 -10.40
CA GLU A 88 -11.70 -0.23 -9.62
C GLU A 88 -11.74 -1.73 -9.90
N ASP A 89 -11.80 -2.14 -11.17
CA ASP A 89 -11.84 -3.55 -11.57
C ASP A 89 -10.61 -4.34 -11.09
N SER A 90 -9.44 -3.69 -11.04
CA SER A 90 -8.19 -4.31 -10.59
C SER A 90 -8.10 -4.50 -9.06
N HIS A 91 -9.07 -4.03 -8.29
CA HIS A 91 -9.22 -4.31 -6.84
C HIS A 91 -10.00 -5.60 -6.56
N TRP A 92 -10.59 -6.24 -7.58
CA TRP A 92 -11.54 -7.34 -7.36
C TRP A 92 -11.07 -8.69 -7.92
N THR A 93 -11.62 -9.76 -7.34
CA THR A 93 -11.33 -11.15 -7.71
C THR A 93 -11.49 -11.47 -9.20
N PRO A 94 -12.45 -10.90 -9.95
CA PRO A 94 -12.55 -11.14 -11.39
C PRO A 94 -11.28 -10.80 -12.16
N PHE A 95 -10.59 -9.69 -11.82
CA PHE A 95 -9.31 -9.34 -12.41
C PHE A 95 -8.24 -10.38 -12.03
N LEU A 96 -8.11 -10.70 -10.73
CA LEU A 96 -7.20 -11.74 -10.23
C LEU A 96 -7.37 -13.08 -10.95
N LYS A 97 -8.62 -13.55 -11.10
CA LYS A 97 -8.95 -14.78 -11.83
C LYS A 97 -8.47 -14.73 -13.28
N THR A 98 -8.69 -13.60 -13.96
CA THR A 98 -8.30 -13.41 -15.35
C THR A 98 -6.79 -13.42 -15.49
N SER A 99 -6.06 -12.75 -14.59
CA SER A 99 -4.61 -12.76 -14.54
C SER A 99 -4.04 -14.17 -14.32
N ILE A 100 -4.61 -14.95 -13.40
CA ILE A 100 -4.15 -16.33 -13.13
C ILE A 100 -4.35 -17.21 -14.36
N ASN A 101 -5.53 -17.15 -14.99
CA ASN A 101 -5.81 -17.93 -16.19
C ASN A 101 -4.87 -17.52 -17.34
N TYR A 102 -4.64 -16.22 -17.53
CA TYR A 102 -3.67 -15.70 -18.50
C TYR A 102 -2.27 -16.26 -18.26
N ILE A 103 -1.75 -16.19 -17.03
CA ILE A 103 -0.42 -16.70 -16.68
C ILE A 103 -0.31 -18.19 -17.04
N ARG A 104 -1.32 -18.99 -16.68
CA ARG A 104 -1.33 -20.43 -16.93
C ARG A 104 -1.40 -20.79 -18.41
N GLU A 105 -2.11 -20.00 -19.20
CA GLU A 105 -2.27 -20.23 -20.64
C GLU A 105 -1.04 -19.78 -21.44
N VAL A 106 -0.43 -18.65 -21.06
CA VAL A 106 0.67 -18.03 -21.80
C VAL A 106 2.04 -18.54 -21.36
N TYR A 107 2.22 -18.87 -20.09
CA TYR A 107 3.52 -19.24 -19.52
C TYR A 107 3.54 -20.67 -18.97
N PRO A 108 4.06 -21.64 -19.75
CA PRO A 108 4.27 -22.98 -19.23
C PRO A 108 5.35 -22.99 -18.13
N GLN A 109 5.19 -23.86 -17.13
CA GLN A 109 6.24 -24.10 -16.13
C GLN A 109 7.36 -24.99 -16.73
N PRO A 110 8.64 -24.79 -16.33
CA PRO A 110 9.11 -23.78 -15.38
C PRO A 110 9.13 -22.37 -15.99
N TRP A 111 8.69 -21.39 -15.20
CA TRP A 111 8.55 -20.01 -15.63
C TRP A 111 9.89 -19.33 -15.90
N ASP A 112 9.94 -18.56 -16.98
CA ASP A 112 11.03 -17.64 -17.25
C ASP A 112 11.00 -16.42 -16.32
N LYS A 113 11.96 -15.49 -16.51
CA LYS A 113 12.07 -14.31 -15.65
C LYS A 113 10.86 -13.37 -15.77
N SER A 114 10.28 -13.22 -16.96
CA SER A 114 9.13 -12.33 -17.19
C SER A 114 7.88 -12.87 -16.51
N ALA A 115 7.62 -14.17 -16.68
CA ALA A 115 6.54 -14.87 -15.99
C ALA A 115 6.67 -14.79 -14.47
N GLN A 116 7.88 -15.01 -13.92
CA GLN A 116 8.11 -14.89 -12.48
C GLN A 116 7.82 -13.46 -11.97
N ARG A 117 8.19 -12.43 -12.72
CA ARG A 117 7.91 -11.03 -12.36
C ARG A 117 6.42 -10.72 -12.42
N LEU A 118 5.70 -11.19 -13.43
CA LEU A 118 4.25 -11.05 -13.51
C LEU A 118 3.54 -11.74 -12.34
N VAL A 119 3.98 -12.94 -11.96
CA VAL A 119 3.49 -13.64 -10.77
C VAL A 119 3.77 -12.83 -9.51
N ALA A 120 4.99 -12.30 -9.34
CA ALA A 120 5.31 -11.46 -8.19
C ALA A 120 4.44 -10.20 -8.13
N PHE A 121 4.26 -9.53 -9.26
CA PHE A 121 3.37 -8.37 -9.40
C PHE A 121 1.94 -8.69 -8.98
N LEU A 122 1.40 -9.85 -9.40
CA LEU A 122 0.05 -10.28 -9.05
C LEU A 122 -0.13 -10.55 -7.55
N PHE A 123 0.88 -11.09 -6.87
CA PHE A 123 0.84 -11.24 -5.40
C PHE A 123 0.85 -9.87 -4.71
N GLY A 124 1.55 -8.88 -5.27
CA GLY A 124 1.47 -7.49 -4.81
C GLY A 124 0.04 -6.98 -4.88
N ILE A 125 -0.59 -7.09 -6.05
CA ILE A 125 -1.99 -6.71 -6.26
C ILE A 125 -2.90 -7.40 -5.23
N ALA A 126 -2.72 -8.70 -5.01
CA ALA A 126 -3.55 -9.43 -4.05
C ALA A 126 -3.47 -8.88 -2.62
N SER A 127 -2.29 -8.43 -2.17
CA SER A 127 -2.15 -7.80 -0.85
C SER A 127 -2.83 -6.43 -0.78
N HIS A 128 -2.84 -5.69 -1.88
CA HIS A 128 -3.59 -4.45 -2.01
C HIS A 128 -5.09 -4.70 -1.85
N MET A 129 -5.65 -5.62 -2.65
CA MET A 129 -7.07 -5.95 -2.62
C MET A 129 -7.56 -6.35 -1.21
N VAL A 130 -6.74 -7.09 -0.46
CA VAL A 130 -7.06 -7.50 0.92
C VAL A 130 -7.05 -6.30 1.87
N SER A 131 -6.04 -5.44 1.72
CA SER A 131 -5.89 -4.25 2.56
C SER A 131 -7.13 -3.37 2.44
N ASP A 132 -7.52 -3.02 1.23
CA ASP A 132 -8.66 -2.14 0.96
C ASP A 132 -9.98 -2.66 1.50
N VAL A 133 -10.24 -3.95 1.31
CA VAL A 133 -11.46 -4.59 1.82
C VAL A 133 -11.60 -4.38 3.33
N SER A 134 -10.52 -4.63 4.06
CA SER A 134 -10.52 -4.53 5.53
C SER A 134 -10.38 -3.10 6.03
N TRP A 135 -9.70 -2.22 5.29
CA TRP A 135 -9.54 -0.80 5.62
C TRP A 135 -10.84 -0.01 5.41
N HIS A 136 -11.44 -0.12 4.21
CA HIS A 136 -12.65 0.60 3.80
C HIS A 136 -13.96 -0.15 4.12
N SER A 137 -13.90 -1.32 4.75
CA SER A 137 -15.08 -2.15 5.05
C SER A 137 -15.84 -2.62 3.79
N LEU A 138 -15.14 -2.90 2.69
CA LEU A 138 -15.78 -3.22 1.42
C LEU A 138 -16.44 -4.60 1.47
N ASN A 139 -17.77 -4.62 1.46
CA ASN A 139 -18.59 -5.84 1.61
C ASN A 139 -18.33 -6.62 2.91
N ILE A 140 -17.91 -5.92 3.97
CA ILE A 140 -17.84 -6.43 5.34
C ILE A 140 -18.47 -5.42 6.31
N ASP A 141 -18.97 -5.91 7.46
CA ASP A 141 -19.76 -5.06 8.37
C ASP A 141 -18.92 -4.02 9.11
N GLN A 142 -17.62 -4.25 9.30
CA GLN A 142 -16.73 -3.40 10.07
C GLN A 142 -15.31 -3.53 9.53
N GLY A 143 -14.64 -2.41 9.32
CA GLY A 143 -13.24 -2.31 8.91
C GLY A 143 -12.59 -1.13 9.64
N PHE A 144 -11.34 -0.82 9.31
CA PHE A 144 -10.57 0.19 10.05
C PHE A 144 -11.25 1.56 10.05
N LEU A 145 -11.55 2.10 8.87
CA LEU A 145 -12.12 3.44 8.72
C LEU A 145 -13.51 3.57 9.32
N LYS A 146 -14.32 2.50 9.22
CA LYS A 146 -15.65 2.48 9.84
C LYS A 146 -15.55 2.52 11.36
N ALA A 147 -14.66 1.72 11.95
CA ALA A 147 -14.43 1.75 13.38
C ALA A 147 -13.88 3.11 13.84
N MET A 148 -12.92 3.66 13.09
CA MET A 148 -12.40 5.00 13.34
C MET A 148 -13.49 6.06 13.28
N GLY A 149 -14.42 5.97 12.31
CA GLY A 149 -15.54 6.88 12.19
C GLY A 149 -16.47 6.86 13.39
N GLU A 150 -16.78 5.68 13.92
CA GLU A 150 -17.61 5.53 15.13
C GLU A 150 -16.91 6.05 16.39
N VAL A 151 -15.58 5.93 16.49
CA VAL A 151 -14.81 6.29 17.69
C VAL A 151 -14.45 7.78 17.72
N ASP A 152 -13.85 8.29 16.64
CA ASP A 152 -13.24 9.64 16.62
C ASP A 152 -14.04 10.67 15.82
N PHE A 153 -14.96 10.23 14.93
CA PHE A 153 -15.69 11.12 14.02
C PHE A 153 -17.22 11.05 14.20
N TYR A 154 -17.70 10.69 15.39
CA TYR A 154 -19.14 10.71 15.74
C TYR A 154 -20.03 9.92 14.76
N GLY A 155 -19.51 8.83 14.18
CA GLY A 155 -20.20 8.00 13.18
C GLY A 155 -20.04 8.48 11.74
N SER A 156 -19.24 9.54 11.47
CA SER A 156 -19.01 10.05 10.12
C SER A 156 -17.94 9.23 9.39
N TYR A 157 -18.39 8.30 8.54
CA TYR A 157 -17.48 7.54 7.67
C TYR A 157 -16.72 8.45 6.70
N ALA A 158 -17.35 9.49 6.14
CA ALA A 158 -16.70 10.36 5.15
C ALA A 158 -15.52 11.15 5.75
N GLU A 159 -15.67 11.69 6.96
CA GLU A 159 -14.57 12.40 7.64
C GLU A 159 -13.46 11.43 8.08
N ALA A 160 -13.85 10.23 8.53
CA ALA A 160 -12.92 9.17 8.85
C ALA A 160 -12.13 8.73 7.62
N HIS A 161 -12.79 8.52 6.48
CA HIS A 161 -12.15 8.14 5.23
C HIS A 161 -11.10 9.18 4.80
N GLN A 162 -11.50 10.45 4.70
CA GLN A 162 -10.59 11.54 4.33
C GLN A 162 -9.41 11.68 5.29
N THR A 163 -9.62 11.45 6.59
CA THR A 163 -8.53 11.54 7.58
C THR A 163 -7.66 10.29 7.58
N GLY A 164 -8.27 9.13 7.39
CA GLY A 164 -7.67 7.83 7.58
C GLY A 164 -6.73 7.47 6.46
N ASP A 165 -7.13 7.64 5.20
CA ASP A 165 -6.31 7.20 4.06
C ASP A 165 -4.95 7.90 4.06
N PHE A 166 -4.93 9.22 3.94
CA PHE A 166 -3.69 9.96 4.03
C PHE A 166 -3.05 9.90 5.42
N GLY A 167 -3.85 9.82 6.49
CA GLY A 167 -3.32 9.69 7.85
C GLY A 167 -2.56 8.38 8.07
N GLY A 168 -3.01 7.29 7.45
CA GLY A 168 -2.34 6.00 7.46
C GLY A 168 -0.99 6.07 6.78
N ASP A 169 -0.85 6.85 5.71
CA ASP A 169 0.44 7.06 5.03
C ASP A 169 1.41 7.87 5.89
N VAL A 170 0.90 8.91 6.55
CA VAL A 170 1.64 9.71 7.52
C VAL A 170 2.14 8.83 8.68
N LEU A 171 1.27 8.01 9.27
CA LEU A 171 1.62 7.10 10.36
C LEU A 171 2.58 6.01 9.92
N SER A 172 2.34 5.41 8.75
CA SER A 172 3.25 4.44 8.15
C SER A 172 4.64 5.04 8.08
N ARG A 173 4.79 6.22 7.46
CA ARG A 173 6.10 6.87 7.29
C ARG A 173 6.75 7.26 8.61
N TYR A 174 5.95 7.66 9.60
CA TYR A 174 6.42 8.06 10.93
C TYR A 174 6.87 6.87 11.79
N GLU A 175 6.10 5.78 11.80
CA GLU A 175 6.33 4.64 12.70
C GLU A 175 7.18 3.52 12.11
N LEU A 176 7.15 3.34 10.78
CA LEU A 176 7.68 2.15 10.12
C LEU A 176 9.02 2.42 9.42
N ASN A 177 9.85 1.36 9.38
CA ASN A 177 11.08 1.36 8.61
C ASN A 177 10.76 0.98 7.15
N PHE A 178 11.25 1.76 6.19
CA PHE A 178 11.09 1.55 4.76
C PHE A 178 12.41 1.23 4.03
N ASP A 179 13.47 0.82 4.75
CA ASP A 179 14.76 0.44 4.17
C ASP A 179 14.67 -0.69 3.13
N TYR A 180 13.58 -1.45 3.15
CA TYR A 180 13.28 -2.51 2.17
C TYR A 180 12.69 -1.99 0.85
N LEU A 181 12.36 -0.71 0.73
CA LEU A 181 11.79 -0.14 -0.49
C LEU A 181 12.79 -0.25 -1.65
N GLU A 182 12.33 -0.81 -2.75
CA GLU A 182 13.15 -0.96 -3.94
C GLU A 182 13.29 0.36 -4.67
N ALA A 183 14.54 0.70 -5.01
CA ALA A 183 14.89 1.87 -5.82
C ALA A 183 14.37 1.79 -7.27
N LYS A 184 13.78 0.64 -7.63
CA LYS A 184 13.33 0.29 -8.98
C LYS A 184 12.02 -0.45 -8.90
N TRP A 185 11.12 -0.16 -9.83
CA TRP A 185 9.90 -0.94 -10.03
C TRP A 185 9.91 -1.58 -11.41
N TYR A 186 9.35 -2.78 -11.51
CA TYR A 186 9.08 -3.43 -12.79
C TYR A 186 7.57 -3.55 -12.99
N ILE A 187 7.08 -3.05 -14.11
CA ILE A 187 5.67 -3.13 -14.52
C ILE A 187 5.56 -4.07 -15.73
N PRO A 188 4.79 -5.18 -15.65
CA PRO A 188 4.60 -6.12 -16.76
C PRO A 188 3.57 -5.58 -17.78
N VAL A 189 3.88 -4.46 -18.42
CA VAL A 189 2.95 -3.66 -19.24
C VAL A 189 2.23 -4.46 -20.32
N LYS A 190 2.95 -5.27 -21.11
CA LYS A 190 2.32 -6.05 -22.20
C LYS A 190 1.38 -7.11 -21.65
N ASP A 191 1.75 -7.73 -20.55
CA ASP A 191 0.94 -8.75 -19.89
C ASP A 191 -0.33 -8.14 -19.31
N LEU A 192 -0.22 -6.98 -18.64
CA LEU A 192 -1.36 -6.22 -18.13
C LEU A 192 -2.31 -5.79 -19.25
N PHE A 193 -1.79 -5.27 -20.35
CA PHE A 193 -2.59 -4.94 -21.54
C PHE A 193 -3.38 -6.14 -22.05
N ASN A 194 -2.74 -7.31 -22.16
CA ASN A 194 -3.40 -8.54 -22.58
C ASN A 194 -4.44 -9.03 -21.57
N ILE A 195 -4.15 -8.94 -20.27
CA ILE A 195 -5.09 -9.29 -19.20
C ILE A 195 -6.34 -8.41 -19.27
N TYR A 196 -6.21 -7.10 -19.44
CA TYR A 196 -7.38 -6.22 -19.59
C TYR A 196 -8.17 -6.51 -20.86
N ASN A 197 -7.50 -6.76 -21.99
CA ASN A 197 -8.18 -7.15 -23.22
C ASN A 197 -9.00 -8.43 -23.03
N LEU A 198 -8.47 -9.42 -22.29
CA LEU A 198 -9.21 -10.64 -21.94
C LEU A 198 -10.35 -10.37 -20.97
N TYR A 199 -10.12 -9.54 -19.96
CA TYR A 199 -11.10 -9.19 -18.93
C TYR A 199 -12.33 -8.51 -19.54
N TYR A 200 -12.12 -7.51 -20.40
CA TYR A 200 -13.19 -6.72 -21.00
C TYR A 200 -13.70 -7.28 -22.34
N GLY A 201 -12.96 -8.21 -22.96
CA GLY A 201 -13.23 -8.69 -24.33
C GLY A 201 -13.02 -7.63 -25.43
N LYS A 202 -12.41 -6.49 -25.08
CA LYS A 202 -12.08 -5.36 -25.96
C LYS A 202 -10.97 -4.52 -25.34
N THR A 203 -10.34 -3.69 -26.15
CA THR A 203 -9.34 -2.72 -25.68
C THR A 203 -10.02 -1.54 -25.00
N ILE A 204 -9.74 -1.38 -23.71
CA ILE A 204 -10.20 -0.27 -22.87
C ILE A 204 -9.04 0.64 -22.47
N ILE A 205 -7.83 0.09 -22.36
CA ILE A 205 -6.63 0.79 -21.94
C ILE A 205 -5.45 0.41 -22.84
N GLU A 206 -4.59 1.37 -23.15
CA GLU A 206 -3.40 1.20 -23.98
C GLU A 206 -2.15 0.96 -23.14
N GLU A 207 -1.14 0.26 -23.69
CA GLU A 207 0.15 0.01 -23.01
C GLU A 207 0.83 1.31 -22.54
N ASN A 208 0.73 2.38 -23.34
CA ASN A 208 1.30 3.68 -23.00
C ASN A 208 0.61 4.30 -21.78
N THR A 209 -0.70 4.13 -21.63
CA THR A 209 -1.45 4.61 -20.47
C THR A 209 -1.04 3.85 -19.21
N ILE A 210 -0.94 2.51 -19.30
CA ILE A 210 -0.43 1.69 -18.19
C ILE A 210 0.95 2.17 -17.76
N THR A 211 1.86 2.38 -18.71
CA THR A 211 3.23 2.86 -18.44
C THR A 211 3.24 4.24 -17.81
N HIS A 212 2.49 5.19 -18.37
CA HIS A 212 2.49 6.58 -17.93
C HIS A 212 1.92 6.73 -16.51
N CYS A 213 0.77 6.11 -16.25
CA CYS A 213 0.09 6.24 -14.96
C CYS A 213 0.85 5.55 -13.83
N THR A 214 1.39 4.35 -14.09
CA THR A 214 2.25 3.67 -13.11
C THR A 214 3.57 4.40 -12.86
N TYR A 215 4.07 5.15 -13.84
CA TYR A 215 5.25 6.00 -13.68
C TYR A 215 4.97 7.20 -12.77
N ILE A 216 3.81 7.85 -12.91
CA ILE A 216 3.40 8.92 -12.00
C ILE A 216 3.27 8.38 -10.57
N LEU A 217 2.58 7.25 -10.40
CA LEU A 217 2.45 6.58 -9.10
C LEU A 217 3.82 6.25 -8.47
N PHE A 218 4.78 5.78 -9.28
CA PHE A 218 6.15 5.57 -8.82
C PHE A 218 6.78 6.86 -8.29
N LEU A 219 6.65 7.97 -9.01
CA LEU A 219 7.22 9.26 -8.58
C LEU A 219 6.54 9.81 -7.32
N GLU A 220 5.23 9.64 -7.19
CA GLU A 220 4.48 10.11 -6.02
C GLU A 220 4.90 9.38 -4.75
N MET A 221 5.08 8.05 -4.80
CA MET A 221 5.59 7.26 -3.67
C MET A 221 6.90 7.85 -3.10
N TYR A 222 7.83 8.25 -3.98
CA TYR A 222 9.07 8.91 -3.58
C TYR A 222 8.88 10.35 -3.15
N GLY A 223 8.01 11.11 -3.83
CA GLY A 223 7.71 12.51 -3.50
C GLY A 223 7.14 12.65 -2.09
N GLU A 224 6.19 11.80 -1.73
CA GLU A 224 5.63 11.77 -0.38
C GLU A 224 6.64 11.32 0.67
N SER A 225 7.64 10.52 0.30
CA SER A 225 8.66 10.05 1.25
C SER A 225 9.56 11.17 1.78
N LEU A 226 9.43 12.39 1.24
CA LEU A 226 10.24 13.57 1.56
C LEU A 226 9.80 14.37 2.78
N GLY A 227 8.67 14.06 3.42
CA GLY A 227 8.29 14.77 4.64
C GLY A 227 6.86 14.63 5.12
N ILE A 228 6.07 13.64 4.65
CA ILE A 228 4.70 13.46 5.15
C ILE A 228 4.68 13.02 6.63
N ASP A 229 5.73 12.37 7.13
CA ASP A 229 5.90 11.99 8.54
C ASP A 229 5.83 13.21 9.48
N LYS A 230 6.17 14.39 8.97
CA LYS A 230 6.07 15.66 9.72
C LYS A 230 4.64 16.08 10.01
N LEU A 231 3.68 15.55 9.26
CA LEU A 231 2.26 15.80 9.47
C LEU A 231 1.69 14.90 10.58
N HIS A 232 2.51 14.02 11.17
CA HIS A 232 2.08 13.09 12.22
C HIS A 232 1.34 13.80 13.36
N SER A 233 1.87 14.90 13.90
CA SER A 233 1.19 15.61 15.00
C SER A 233 -0.20 16.13 14.62
N THR A 234 -0.38 16.52 13.36
CA THR A 234 -1.67 17.01 12.86
C THR A 234 -2.65 15.85 12.73
N TYR A 235 -2.25 14.72 12.14
CA TYR A 235 -3.13 13.57 11.97
C TYR A 235 -3.40 12.81 13.28
N ALA A 236 -2.40 12.70 14.15
CA ALA A 236 -2.53 12.16 15.49
C ALA A 236 -3.54 12.96 16.33
N SER A 237 -3.61 14.29 16.16
CA SER A 237 -4.59 15.12 16.85
C SER A 237 -6.02 14.98 16.30
N LYS A 238 -6.17 14.55 15.05
CA LYS A 238 -7.48 14.32 14.43
C LYS A 238 -8.09 12.97 14.84
N SER A 239 -7.25 11.95 15.02
CA SER A 239 -7.70 10.58 15.28
C SER A 239 -6.73 9.83 16.21
N PRO A 240 -6.99 9.84 17.53
CA PRO A 240 -6.29 8.96 18.46
C PRO A 240 -6.44 7.47 18.12
N PHE A 241 -7.60 7.05 17.60
CA PHE A 241 -7.83 5.68 17.14
C PHE A 241 -6.83 5.30 16.05
N LEU A 242 -6.59 6.19 15.08
CA LEU A 242 -5.62 5.94 14.02
C LEU A 242 -4.26 5.64 14.64
N VAL A 243 -3.75 6.47 15.56
CA VAL A 243 -2.44 6.25 16.23
C VAL A 243 -2.39 4.96 17.03
N GLU A 244 -3.40 4.70 17.86
CA GLU A 244 -3.37 3.56 18.78
C GLU A 244 -3.63 2.23 18.07
N ARG A 245 -4.39 2.25 16.97
CA ARG A 245 -4.92 1.04 16.34
C ARG A 245 -4.31 0.75 14.98
N PHE A 246 -3.55 1.67 14.39
CA PHE A 246 -2.99 1.55 13.04
C PHE A 246 -2.43 0.17 12.73
N GLN A 247 -1.60 -0.37 13.61
CA GLN A 247 -0.96 -1.66 13.38
C GLN A 247 -1.81 -2.85 13.83
N GLU A 248 -2.51 -2.74 14.96
CA GLU A 248 -3.09 -3.89 15.68
C GLU A 248 -4.61 -4.03 15.58
N TYR A 249 -5.31 -3.10 14.91
CA TYR A 249 -6.75 -3.22 14.77
C TYR A 249 -7.10 -4.54 14.11
N PHE A 250 -7.93 -5.35 14.77
CA PHE A 250 -8.17 -6.74 14.40
C PHE A 250 -8.84 -6.94 13.03
N LEU A 251 -9.34 -5.88 12.41
CA LEU A 251 -10.02 -5.92 11.12
C LEU A 251 -9.66 -4.68 10.30
N GLY A 252 -8.48 -4.70 9.69
CA GLY A 252 -7.93 -3.61 8.90
C GLY A 252 -6.73 -2.89 9.51
N GLY A 253 -6.20 -3.31 10.65
CA GLY A 253 -4.86 -2.88 11.08
C GLY A 253 -3.79 -3.56 10.24
N VAL A 254 -2.60 -2.94 10.10
CA VAL A 254 -1.53 -3.44 9.20
C VAL A 254 -1.19 -4.92 9.42
N ASP A 255 -1.16 -5.39 10.68
CA ASP A 255 -0.87 -6.79 10.98
C ASP A 255 -2.00 -7.75 10.56
N ASP A 256 -3.26 -7.33 10.71
CA ASP A 256 -4.42 -8.10 10.24
C ASP A 256 -4.45 -8.18 8.72
N MET A 257 -4.26 -7.04 8.03
CA MET A 257 -4.20 -6.99 6.57
C MET A 257 -3.09 -7.89 6.01
N ALA A 258 -1.91 -7.87 6.65
CA ALA A 258 -0.78 -8.70 6.26
C ALA A 258 -1.07 -10.18 6.45
N TYR A 259 -1.68 -10.56 7.58
CA TYR A 259 -2.07 -11.93 7.85
C TYR A 259 -3.11 -12.44 6.84
N TRP A 260 -4.17 -11.67 6.58
CA TRP A 260 -5.17 -12.04 5.57
C TRP A 260 -4.59 -12.14 4.16
N SER A 261 -3.62 -11.30 3.83
CA SER A 261 -2.91 -11.37 2.54
C SER A 261 -2.23 -12.74 2.36
N THR A 262 -1.66 -13.32 3.42
CA THR A 262 -1.05 -14.67 3.33
C THR A 262 -2.08 -15.76 2.99
N ASN A 263 -3.31 -15.64 3.48
CA ASN A 263 -4.38 -16.58 3.13
C ASN A 263 -4.68 -16.53 1.63
N ILE A 264 -4.73 -15.32 1.05
CA ILE A 264 -4.93 -15.14 -0.38
C ILE A 264 -3.71 -15.61 -1.17
N PHE A 265 -2.49 -15.42 -0.65
CA PHE A 265 -1.27 -15.93 -1.29
C PHE A 265 -1.31 -17.45 -1.44
N HIS A 266 -1.73 -18.18 -0.40
CA HIS A 266 -1.92 -19.63 -0.50
C HIS A 266 -2.97 -20.03 -1.56
N LEU A 267 -4.07 -19.29 -1.66
CA LEU A 267 -5.12 -19.55 -2.65
C LEU A 267 -4.64 -19.24 -4.07
N ILE A 268 -3.87 -18.16 -4.26
CA ILE A 268 -3.27 -17.83 -5.55
C ILE A 268 -2.23 -18.87 -5.95
N SER A 269 -1.36 -19.30 -5.03
CA SER A 269 -0.44 -20.42 -5.27
C SER A 269 -1.20 -21.67 -5.73
N PHE A 270 -2.28 -22.04 -5.02
CA PHE A 270 -3.12 -23.17 -5.43
C PHE A 270 -3.71 -22.99 -6.82
N MET A 271 -4.27 -21.82 -7.13
CA MET A 271 -4.89 -21.54 -8.43
C MET A 271 -3.87 -21.47 -9.56
N LEU A 272 -2.65 -21.00 -9.30
CA LEU A 272 -1.56 -20.99 -10.27
C LEU A 272 -1.07 -22.40 -10.59
N ASP A 273 -1.08 -23.32 -9.63
CA ASP A 273 -0.68 -24.73 -9.82
C ASP A 273 -1.81 -25.60 -10.40
N ASN A 274 -3.05 -25.44 -9.93
CA ASN A 274 -4.16 -26.35 -10.26
C ASN A 274 -5.22 -25.75 -11.18
N GLY A 275 -5.29 -24.42 -11.27
CA GLY A 275 -6.30 -23.70 -12.04
C GLY A 275 -7.42 -23.16 -11.15
N THR A 276 -8.33 -22.43 -11.76
CA THR A 276 -9.41 -21.72 -11.05
C THR A 276 -10.73 -22.51 -11.00
N SER A 277 -10.81 -23.68 -11.64
CA SER A 277 -12.05 -24.47 -11.78
C SER A 277 -12.56 -25.01 -10.45
N ASP A 278 -11.66 -25.33 -9.52
CA ASP A 278 -11.99 -25.97 -8.23
C ASP A 278 -12.15 -24.94 -7.11
N CYS A 279 -12.39 -23.68 -7.48
CA CYS A 279 -12.51 -22.55 -6.57
C CYS A 279 -13.86 -21.83 -6.72
N TYR A 280 -14.45 -21.46 -5.59
CA TYR A 280 -15.47 -20.44 -5.51
C TYR A 280 -14.81 -19.06 -5.44
N LEU A 281 -15.09 -18.22 -6.44
CA LEU A 281 -14.45 -16.92 -6.67
C LEU A 281 -15.52 -15.81 -6.64
N PRO A 282 -16.00 -15.39 -5.46
CA PRO A 282 -16.87 -14.22 -5.33
C PRO A 282 -16.08 -12.93 -5.66
N GLU A 283 -16.77 -11.81 -5.83
CA GLU A 283 -16.15 -10.52 -6.19
C GLU A 283 -15.10 -10.08 -5.17
N ASN A 284 -15.42 -10.14 -3.88
CA ASN A 284 -14.49 -9.78 -2.81
C ASN A 284 -13.47 -10.91 -2.55
N PRO A 285 -12.15 -10.62 -2.62
CA PRO A 285 -11.08 -11.61 -2.52
C PRO A 285 -11.01 -12.35 -1.18
N ILE A 286 -11.40 -11.73 -0.06
CA ILE A 286 -11.28 -12.38 1.26
C ILE A 286 -12.21 -13.60 1.40
N PHE A 287 -13.20 -13.73 0.51
CA PHE A 287 -14.15 -14.82 0.49
C PHE A 287 -13.82 -15.91 -0.55
N ILE A 288 -12.66 -15.84 -1.21
CA ILE A 288 -12.19 -16.91 -2.11
C ILE A 288 -12.05 -18.22 -1.33
N GLN A 289 -12.54 -19.31 -1.92
CA GLN A 289 -12.42 -20.64 -1.35
C GLN A 289 -12.04 -21.64 -2.45
N CYS A 290 -11.00 -22.42 -2.22
CA CYS A 290 -10.56 -23.49 -3.12
C CYS A 290 -10.53 -24.83 -2.38
N ASN A 291 -10.85 -25.92 -3.08
CA ASN A 291 -10.79 -27.30 -2.57
C ASN A 291 -11.57 -27.51 -1.23
N THR A 292 -12.90 -27.54 -1.35
CA THR A 292 -13.87 -27.52 -0.24
C THR A 292 -13.93 -28.77 0.63
N GLU A 293 -13.27 -29.90 0.28
CA GLU A 293 -13.28 -31.11 1.13
C GLU A 293 -12.55 -30.91 2.49
N ARG A 294 -11.74 -29.86 2.65
CA ARG A 294 -11.07 -29.52 3.92
C ARG A 294 -11.74 -28.42 4.76
N ARG A 295 -12.80 -27.76 4.26
CA ARG A 295 -13.33 -26.51 4.87
C ARG A 295 -14.86 -26.48 5.03
N GLU A 296 -15.53 -27.63 5.03
CA GLU A 296 -16.95 -27.67 5.34
C GLU A 296 -17.22 -27.45 6.84
N LYS A 297 -17.41 -26.18 7.22
CA LYS A 297 -18.40 -25.72 8.21
C LYS A 297 -18.37 -24.19 8.29
N ASN A 298 -19.52 -23.57 8.00
CA ASN A 298 -19.80 -22.13 8.00
C ASN A 298 -19.42 -21.49 6.65
N ILE A 299 -20.35 -21.05 5.81
CA ILE A 299 -21.21 -19.88 6.05
C ILE A 299 -22.43 -19.95 5.10
N LYS A 300 -23.63 -19.68 5.61
CA LYS A 300 -24.83 -19.41 4.79
C LYS A 300 -24.75 -17.97 4.28
N LEU A 301 -24.52 -17.76 2.99
CA LEU A 301 -24.54 -16.43 2.38
C LEU A 301 -25.95 -15.80 2.44
N ARG A 302 -26.03 -14.57 2.93
CA ARG A 302 -27.16 -13.64 2.71
C ARG A 302 -26.87 -12.85 1.43
N LYS A 303 -27.87 -12.77 0.55
CA LYS A 303 -27.89 -11.87 -0.62
C LYS A 303 -28.60 -10.57 -0.24
N HIS A 304 -27.89 -9.45 -0.32
CA HIS A 304 -28.24 -8.23 -1.07
C HIS A 304 -27.26 -7.10 -0.69
N TRP A 305 -27.27 -6.02 -1.48
CA TRP A 305 -26.94 -4.63 -1.12
C TRP A 305 -25.69 -4.01 -1.74
N GLN A 306 -25.76 -2.67 -1.78
CA GLN A 306 -25.48 -1.77 -2.91
C GLN A 306 -24.02 -1.36 -3.07
N LYS A 307 -23.59 -1.18 -4.34
CA LYS A 307 -22.45 -0.33 -4.71
C LYS A 307 -22.75 1.10 -4.27
N ASN A 308 -21.82 1.72 -3.55
CA ASN A 308 -21.77 3.17 -3.41
C ASN A 308 -20.80 3.68 -4.47
N GLU A 309 -21.31 4.38 -5.48
CA GLU A 309 -20.50 5.17 -6.41
C GLU A 309 -20.15 6.50 -5.73
N PHE A 310 -18.87 6.85 -5.70
CA PHE A 310 -18.40 8.20 -5.37
C PHE A 310 -17.70 8.77 -6.60
N ASP A 311 -18.41 9.62 -7.33
CA ASP A 311 -17.89 10.44 -8.44
C ASP A 311 -17.46 11.80 -7.87
N GLY A 312 -16.16 12.09 -7.93
CA GLY A 312 -15.59 13.39 -7.61
C GLY A 312 -15.06 14.07 -8.88
N ASP A 313 -15.72 15.13 -9.33
CA ASP A 313 -15.23 15.97 -10.44
C ASP A 313 -13.91 16.67 -10.02
N PHE A 314 -12.79 16.22 -10.59
CA PHE A 314 -11.48 16.85 -10.40
C PHE A 314 -10.97 17.43 -11.72
N THR A 315 -10.56 18.70 -11.71
CA THR A 315 -9.89 19.36 -12.85
C THR A 315 -8.41 19.57 -12.54
N PRO A 316 -7.50 18.74 -13.08
CA PRO A 316 -6.06 18.96 -12.95
C PRO A 316 -5.44 19.48 -14.25
N SER A 317 -4.45 20.34 -14.09
CA SER A 317 -3.56 20.78 -15.17
C SER A 317 -2.56 19.67 -15.51
N VAL A 318 -2.43 19.37 -16.80
CA VAL A 318 -1.49 18.36 -17.31
C VAL A 318 -0.05 18.86 -17.11
N MET A 319 0.68 18.27 -16.16
CA MET A 319 2.12 18.44 -16.00
C MET A 319 2.86 17.18 -16.47
N ARG A 320 3.93 17.35 -17.24
CA ARG A 320 4.89 16.27 -17.52
C ARG A 320 5.75 16.08 -16.28
N ALA A 321 5.71 14.88 -15.71
CA ALA A 321 6.63 14.48 -14.65
C ALA A 321 7.89 13.89 -15.30
N ASP A 322 9.04 14.53 -15.15
CA ASP A 322 10.35 14.03 -15.59
C ASP A 322 11.23 13.86 -14.33
N GLY A 323 11.31 12.65 -13.75
CA GLY A 323 12.03 12.41 -12.48
C GLY A 323 12.75 11.06 -12.34
N ALA A 324 12.42 10.09 -13.20
CA ALA A 324 12.97 8.73 -13.21
C ALA A 324 13.23 8.25 -14.64
N ASP A 325 14.19 7.33 -14.80
CA ASP A 325 14.53 6.72 -16.07
C ASP A 325 13.57 5.56 -16.38
N ASN A 326 13.10 5.50 -17.62
CA ASN A 326 12.25 4.42 -18.13
C ASN A 326 13.04 3.52 -19.06
N ILE A 327 13.23 2.27 -18.65
CA ILE A 327 13.95 1.26 -19.43
C ILE A 327 12.95 0.18 -19.84
N THR A 328 12.62 0.10 -21.13
CA THR A 328 11.82 -1.00 -21.65
C THR A 328 12.64 -2.29 -21.59
N VAL A 329 12.09 -3.33 -20.95
CA VAL A 329 12.75 -4.64 -20.80
C VAL A 329 11.72 -5.75 -21.06
N ASP A 330 11.99 -6.59 -22.04
CA ASP A 330 11.19 -7.78 -22.38
C ASP A 330 9.69 -7.47 -22.61
N SER A 331 8.81 -7.95 -21.71
CA SER A 331 7.35 -7.73 -21.72
C SER A 331 6.89 -6.51 -20.89
N GLY A 332 7.81 -5.73 -20.33
CA GLY A 332 7.47 -4.65 -19.41
C GLY A 332 8.42 -3.45 -19.44
N VAL A 333 8.31 -2.63 -18.40
CA VAL A 333 9.12 -1.42 -18.20
C VAL A 333 9.70 -1.42 -16.79
N VAL A 334 10.95 -1.01 -16.67
CA VAL A 334 11.60 -0.74 -15.38
C VAL A 334 11.66 0.76 -15.18
N PHE A 335 11.12 1.22 -14.06
CA PHE A 335 11.32 2.57 -13.55
C PHE A 335 12.46 2.56 -12.57
N GLN A 336 13.36 3.54 -12.69
CA GLN A 336 14.45 3.72 -11.76
C GLN A 336 14.63 5.19 -11.45
N MET A 337 14.64 5.53 -10.17
CA MET A 337 14.92 6.91 -9.77
C MET A 337 16.30 7.32 -10.29
N ASN A 338 16.36 8.41 -11.04
CA ASN A 338 17.64 8.88 -11.57
C ASN A 338 18.54 9.30 -10.38
N SER A 339 19.86 9.14 -10.53
CA SER A 339 20.80 9.35 -9.40
C SER A 339 20.77 10.78 -8.85
N TRP A 340 20.39 11.75 -9.68
CA TRP A 340 20.32 13.16 -9.31
C TRP A 340 19.06 13.47 -8.48
N ALA A 341 17.88 13.00 -8.91
CA ALA A 341 16.62 13.06 -8.19
C ALA A 341 16.72 12.33 -6.86
N LYS A 342 17.35 11.15 -6.81
CA LYS A 342 17.65 10.47 -5.53
C LYS A 342 18.51 11.34 -4.60
N GLY A 343 19.51 12.03 -5.14
CA GLY A 343 20.35 12.97 -4.39
C GLY A 343 19.59 14.19 -3.89
N SER A 344 18.71 14.77 -4.72
CA SER A 344 17.83 15.88 -4.37
C SER A 344 16.83 15.49 -3.28
N VAL A 345 16.22 14.30 -3.39
CA VAL A 345 15.30 13.73 -2.42
C VAL A 345 15.97 13.59 -1.05
N LEU A 346 17.13 12.93 -1.02
CA LEU A 346 17.91 12.76 0.21
C LEU A 346 18.37 14.10 0.80
N PHE A 347 18.73 15.07 -0.05
CA PHE A 347 19.11 16.40 0.40
C PHE A 347 17.92 17.14 1.04
N VAL A 348 16.74 17.13 0.40
CA VAL A 348 15.53 17.78 0.94
C VAL A 348 15.14 17.13 2.26
N SER A 349 15.10 15.80 2.34
CA SER A 349 14.83 15.05 3.59
C SER A 349 15.80 15.46 4.70
N ASN A 350 17.11 15.48 4.44
CA ASN A 350 18.12 15.86 5.44
C ASN A 350 17.99 17.33 5.90
N VAL A 351 17.69 18.26 4.98
CA VAL A 351 17.44 19.68 5.33
C VAL A 351 16.19 19.79 6.20
N MET A 352 15.15 19.04 5.83
CA MET A 352 13.90 18.95 6.55
C MET A 352 14.08 18.41 7.97
N ASP A 353 14.91 17.39 8.16
CA ASP A 353 15.24 16.83 9.49
C ASP A 353 16.06 17.82 10.33
N ALA A 354 17.04 18.48 9.70
CA ALA A 354 17.87 19.49 10.36
C ALA A 354 17.07 20.72 10.81
N MET A 355 16.04 21.12 10.07
CA MET A 355 15.13 22.21 10.47
C MET A 355 14.24 21.82 11.66
N ASN A 356 13.85 20.54 11.77
CA ASN A 356 13.02 20.03 12.87
C ASN A 356 13.81 19.77 14.17
N MET A 357 15.14 19.67 14.13
CA MET A 357 15.96 19.64 15.35
C MET A 357 15.81 20.91 16.22
N ASN A 358 15.28 22.00 15.66
CA ASN A 358 14.94 23.21 16.42
C ASN A 358 13.58 23.15 17.14
N PHE A 359 12.77 22.11 16.92
CA PHE A 359 11.58 21.78 17.73
C PHE A 359 11.85 20.56 18.61
N THR A 360 13.00 20.53 19.27
CA THR A 360 13.22 19.62 20.39
C THR A 360 12.36 20.08 21.55
N VAL A 361 11.20 19.43 21.72
CA VAL A 361 10.54 19.39 23.03
C VAL A 361 11.57 18.80 23.98
N GLN A 362 12.04 19.62 24.92
CA GLN A 362 12.90 19.20 26.01
C GLN A 362 12.10 18.20 26.86
N TYR A 363 12.23 16.91 26.57
CA TYR A 363 11.77 15.89 27.49
C TYR A 363 12.60 16.03 28.78
N PRO A 364 11.97 16.04 29.96
CA PRO A 364 12.70 16.06 31.23
C PRO A 364 13.69 14.89 31.26
N ASN A 365 14.90 15.14 31.78
CA ASN A 365 16.04 14.21 31.86
C ASN A 365 15.78 12.94 32.68
N HIS A 366 14.83 12.08 32.29
CA HIS A 366 14.59 10.83 32.99
C HIS A 366 14.51 9.66 32.01
N ILE A 367 15.53 8.79 32.17
CA ILE A 367 15.77 7.50 31.50
C ILE A 367 16.62 7.62 30.23
N THR A 368 17.94 7.61 30.42
CA THR A 368 18.95 7.59 29.34
C THR A 368 19.30 6.17 28.85
N SER A 369 18.82 5.12 29.53
CA SER A 369 18.98 3.73 29.08
C SER A 369 17.99 2.80 29.82
N PRO A 370 17.41 1.80 29.14
CA PRO A 370 16.51 0.84 29.78
C PRO A 370 17.29 -0.04 30.76
N SER A 371 16.71 -0.31 31.94
CA SER A 371 17.33 -1.21 32.94
C SER A 371 17.44 -2.65 32.45
N THR A 372 16.63 -3.04 31.46
CA THR A 372 16.65 -4.35 30.79
C THR A 372 16.04 -4.21 29.40
N SER A 373 16.60 -4.92 28.42
CA SER A 373 16.06 -5.01 27.07
C SER A 373 15.64 -6.43 26.79
N TYR A 374 14.42 -6.62 26.30
CA TYR A 374 13.88 -7.90 25.87
C TYR A 374 13.81 -7.90 24.35
N PHE A 375 14.16 -9.04 23.74
CA PHE A 375 14.16 -9.21 22.29
C PHE A 375 13.39 -10.47 21.95
N VAL A 376 12.64 -10.41 20.85
CA VAL A 376 11.96 -11.56 20.26
C VAL A 376 12.61 -11.88 18.91
N SER A 377 12.70 -13.15 18.58
CA SER A 377 13.30 -13.61 17.33
C SER A 377 12.34 -13.53 16.13
N SER A 378 11.04 -13.32 16.38
CA SER A 378 10.04 -13.19 15.34
C SER A 378 9.89 -11.72 14.95
N PRO A 379 10.03 -11.36 13.65
CA PRO A 379 9.68 -10.03 13.16
C PRO A 379 8.25 -9.67 13.54
N TYR A 380 8.03 -8.39 13.88
CA TYR A 380 6.73 -7.82 14.26
C TYR A 380 6.04 -8.48 15.47
N ALA A 381 6.70 -9.40 16.18
CA ALA A 381 6.17 -9.91 17.43
C ALA A 381 6.26 -8.82 18.51
N ARG A 382 5.15 -8.62 19.21
CA ARG A 382 5.03 -7.68 20.31
C ARG A 382 5.03 -8.44 21.62
N LEU A 383 5.72 -7.89 22.63
CA LEU A 383 5.82 -8.49 23.97
C LEU A 383 4.57 -8.23 24.84
N GLY A 384 3.48 -7.74 24.23
CA GLY A 384 2.33 -7.18 24.92
C GLY A 384 2.62 -5.78 25.48
N TRP A 385 1.60 -5.17 26.06
CA TRP A 385 1.72 -3.90 26.78
C TRP A 385 1.18 -4.07 28.20
N ALA A 386 1.67 -3.25 29.13
CA ALA A 386 1.17 -3.17 30.49
C ALA A 386 0.72 -1.74 30.79
N MET A 387 -0.44 -1.58 31.42
CA MET A 387 -0.92 -0.26 31.81
C MET A 387 -0.47 0.03 33.25
N VAL A 388 0.19 1.17 33.44
CA VAL A 388 0.52 1.70 34.78
C VAL A 388 -0.27 2.97 35.00
N THR A 389 -1.01 3.00 36.10
CA THR A 389 -1.71 4.20 36.59
C THR A 389 -0.90 4.82 37.72
N ALA A 390 -0.57 6.09 37.58
CA ALA A 390 0.11 6.84 38.63
C ALA A 390 -0.33 8.31 38.61
N ASP A 391 -0.42 8.92 39.80
CA ASP A 391 -0.53 10.37 39.94
C ASP A 391 0.85 10.98 39.67
N LEU A 392 1.07 11.36 38.41
CA LEU A 392 2.38 11.81 37.92
C LEU A 392 2.71 13.25 38.33
N ASN A 393 1.71 14.06 38.70
CA ASN A 393 1.88 15.47 39.03
C ASN A 393 1.49 15.82 40.48
N GLY A 394 0.98 14.86 41.25
CA GLY A 394 0.59 15.02 42.65
C GLY A 394 -0.72 15.78 42.84
N ASP A 395 -1.56 15.89 41.81
CA ASP A 395 -2.82 16.65 41.85
C ASP A 395 -4.02 15.82 42.34
N GLY A 396 -3.80 14.52 42.62
CA GLY A 396 -4.84 13.58 43.03
C GLY A 396 -5.56 12.89 41.87
N ASN A 397 -5.21 13.18 40.61
CA ASN A 397 -5.71 12.50 39.43
C ASN A 397 -4.68 11.47 38.93
N TYR A 398 -5.15 10.26 38.67
CA TYR A 398 -4.31 9.22 38.09
C TYR A 398 -4.24 9.42 36.58
N HIS A 399 -3.02 9.49 36.06
CA HIS A 399 -2.77 9.45 34.62
C HIS A 399 -2.42 8.02 34.21
N GLU A 400 -3.04 7.56 33.13
CA GLU A 400 -2.74 6.27 32.51
C GLU A 400 -1.53 6.42 31.59
N LYS A 401 -0.58 5.49 31.69
CA LYS A 401 0.52 5.38 30.75
C LYS A 401 0.69 3.92 30.33
N THR A 402 0.66 3.70 29.02
CA THR A 402 0.93 2.40 28.39
C THR A 402 2.44 2.18 28.34
N LEU A 403 2.90 1.02 28.83
CA LEU A 403 4.29 0.54 28.77
C LEU A 403 4.43 -0.58 27.74
#